data_AF-A0A7V5YS21-F1
#
_entry.id   AF-A0A7V5YS21-F1
#
_cell.length_a   1.000
_cell.length_b   1.000
_cell.length_c   1.000
_cell.angle_alpha   90.00
_cell.angle_beta   90.00
_cell.angle_gamma   90.00
#
_symmetry.space_group_name_H-M   'P 1'
#
loop_
_entity.id
_entity.type
_entity.pdbx_description
1 polymer ?
#
loop_
_entity_poly.entity_id
_entity_poly.type
_entity_poly.pdbx_seq_one_letter_code
_entity_poly.pdbx_strand_id
1 'polypeptide(L)'
;MGCTIKNVLARLGWGFLLWSLFGGYPFAAVPNSIFLEAEGSGPPRPITISRVFARGDIPHYAQAIVDGTPVPTQCNVKTRWPDGSVQHALISFWFRPEGRRIEIRFRDQAEGMDRGGLTAQQMLSGDYEFGAIIELEQNGRILRADAREMLAQGSFRYWLEGPICTQVIIEDLSPQRRHDLGWDEHRSFHPIFVATFYPGWRGVRVELIGENAWTTALQDLTYTLRLRVGNPPMVVYERSSLTHYARTRWRKVFWSGPEPVDVNINHNLAYLVASRVVPNYDLTLKVPSRAVQAEYEQFLKTDRGEINGSAQWVRYFGTTGGRGDIGLFPRWYVRYLYTFDRRLREVFLGNAHASGHVPIHYREGLSGRRFLAGRQEDAFGRVVSVDARPTV
;
A
#
# COMPACT_ATOMS: atom_id res chain seq x y z
N MET A 1 -84.32 0.92 16.79
CA MET A 1 -83.48 0.71 17.99
C MET A 1 -82.26 1.61 17.85
N GLY A 2 -82.43 2.90 18.14
CA GLY A 2 -81.84 3.58 19.31
C GLY A 2 -81.09 4.83 18.83
N CYS A 3 -81.81 5.94 18.59
CA CYS A 3 -81.80 7.17 19.41
C CYS A 3 -80.60 8.12 19.05
N THR A 4 -80.77 9.11 18.14
CA THR A 4 -81.05 10.56 18.42
C THR A 4 -79.75 11.40 18.37
N ILE A 5 -79.40 12.09 17.26
CA ILE A 5 -79.76 13.47 16.80
C ILE A 5 -78.76 14.58 17.21
N LYS A 6 -78.54 15.54 16.27
CA LYS A 6 -78.01 16.95 16.36
C LYS A 6 -76.49 17.13 16.50
N ASN A 7 -75.84 18.20 16.03
CA ASN A 7 -76.04 19.28 15.02
C ASN A 7 -74.67 20.04 14.99
N VAL A 8 -74.05 20.30 13.84
CA VAL A 8 -74.03 21.59 13.10
C VAL A 8 -73.13 22.70 13.70
N LEU A 9 -72.33 23.30 12.78
CA LEU A 9 -71.72 24.66 12.74
C LEU A 9 -70.26 24.89 13.18
N ALA A 10 -69.47 25.09 12.11
CA ALA A 10 -68.23 25.84 11.93
C ALA A 10 -67.95 27.05 12.84
N ARG A 11 -66.66 27.28 13.10
CA ARG A 11 -66.02 28.62 13.04
C ARG A 11 -64.49 28.54 12.87
N LEU A 12 -64.06 29.03 11.71
CA LEU A 12 -62.84 29.78 11.36
C LEU A 12 -61.66 29.82 12.36
N GLY A 13 -60.48 29.47 11.85
CA GLY A 13 -59.19 29.90 12.40
C GLY A 13 -58.06 29.49 11.47
N TRP A 14 -57.45 30.47 10.81
CA TRP A 14 -56.29 30.31 9.93
C TRP A 14 -55.16 29.50 10.59
N GLY A 15 -54.62 28.51 9.86
CA GLY A 15 -53.51 27.67 10.33
C GLY A 15 -52.51 27.41 9.21
N PHE A 16 -51.61 28.38 9.03
CA PHE A 16 -50.25 28.29 8.51
C PHE A 16 -49.83 27.05 7.69
N LEU A 17 -49.47 27.30 6.43
CA LEU A 17 -48.46 26.52 5.71
C LEU A 17 -47.19 26.45 6.57
N LEU A 18 -46.91 25.30 7.19
CA LEU A 18 -45.56 24.94 7.57
C LEU A 18 -44.90 24.26 6.37
N TRP A 19 -44.25 25.11 5.59
CA TRP A 19 -43.17 24.75 4.70
C TRP A 19 -42.21 23.81 5.43
N SER A 20 -41.97 22.65 4.84
CA SER A 20 -40.95 21.69 5.23
C SER A 20 -39.56 22.30 5.08
N LEU A 21 -39.15 23.11 6.06
CA LEU A 21 -37.76 23.48 6.33
C LEU A 21 -37.09 22.35 7.13
N PHE A 22 -36.98 21.17 6.51
CA PHE A 22 -35.76 20.39 6.71
C PHE A 22 -34.76 20.90 5.67
N GLY A 23 -34.31 22.14 5.89
CA GLY A 23 -33.04 22.58 5.33
C GLY A 23 -32.00 21.63 5.89
N GLY A 24 -31.67 20.59 5.12
CA GLY A 24 -30.41 19.91 5.31
C GLY A 24 -29.37 21.01 5.32
N TYR A 25 -28.71 21.19 6.47
CA TYR A 25 -27.42 21.88 6.45
C TYR A 25 -26.68 21.29 5.26
N PRO A 26 -26.25 22.10 4.27
CA PRO A 26 -25.31 21.59 3.31
C PRO A 26 -24.10 21.20 4.16
N PHE A 27 -23.98 19.91 4.47
CA PHE A 27 -22.66 19.35 4.64
C PHE A 27 -21.99 19.74 3.34
N ALA A 28 -21.16 20.80 3.39
CA ALA A 28 -20.28 21.11 2.29
C ALA A 28 -19.64 19.77 1.92
N ALA A 29 -19.86 19.33 0.68
CA ALA A 29 -19.40 18.02 0.24
C ALA A 29 -17.93 17.90 0.65
N VAL A 30 -17.62 16.87 1.46
CA VAL A 30 -16.26 16.74 2.00
C VAL A 30 -15.30 16.71 0.82
N PRO A 31 -14.34 17.65 0.72
CA PRO A 31 -13.55 17.77 -0.49
C PRO A 31 -12.85 16.46 -0.83
N ASN A 32 -12.97 16.03 -2.08
CA ASN A 32 -12.17 14.94 -2.64
C ASN A 32 -10.74 15.46 -2.87
N SER A 33 -10.00 15.58 -1.76
CA SER A 33 -8.64 16.05 -1.76
C SER A 33 -7.75 15.28 -0.80
N ILE A 34 -6.45 15.37 -1.05
CA ILE A 34 -5.39 15.03 -0.12
C ILE A 34 -4.50 16.25 0.06
N PHE A 35 -3.56 16.17 0.99
CA PHE A 35 -2.56 17.20 1.16
C PHE A 35 -1.16 16.61 1.18
N LEU A 36 -0.26 17.23 0.43
CA LEU A 36 1.15 16.89 0.37
C LEU A 36 1.93 17.89 1.21
N GLU A 37 2.80 17.39 2.08
CA GLU A 37 3.59 18.20 3.01
C GLU A 37 5.05 17.74 2.94
N ALA A 38 5.96 18.69 2.69
CA ALA A 38 7.41 18.45 2.71
C ALA A 38 8.08 19.49 3.62
N GLU A 39 9.15 19.11 4.31
CA GLU A 39 9.90 20.00 5.22
C GLU A 39 10.64 21.13 4.50
N GLY A 40 10.81 21.05 3.18
CA GLY A 40 11.48 22.06 2.37
C GLY A 40 10.93 22.15 0.96
N SER A 41 11.36 23.19 0.23
CA SER A 41 11.12 23.30 -1.20
C SER A 41 12.12 22.44 -1.98
N GLY A 42 11.78 22.09 -3.22
CA GLY A 42 12.64 21.29 -4.07
C GLY A 42 12.28 21.41 -5.55
N PRO A 43 13.06 20.77 -6.44
CA PRO A 43 12.69 20.66 -7.85
C PRO A 43 11.38 19.86 -8.02
N PRO A 44 10.70 19.96 -9.17
CA PRO A 44 9.60 19.06 -9.50
C PRO A 44 10.01 17.60 -9.33
N ARG A 45 9.17 16.81 -8.67
CA ARG A 45 9.37 15.37 -8.45
C ARG A 45 8.12 14.58 -8.82
N PRO A 46 8.26 13.32 -9.22
CA PRO A 46 7.12 12.46 -9.45
C PRO A 46 6.58 11.93 -8.11
N ILE A 47 5.30 11.63 -8.03
CA ILE A 47 4.70 10.93 -6.90
C ILE A 47 3.66 9.93 -7.42
N THR A 48 3.56 8.78 -6.77
CA THR A 48 2.43 7.85 -6.94
C THR A 48 1.73 7.69 -5.61
N ILE A 49 0.42 7.90 -5.60
CA ILE A 49 -0.43 7.79 -4.41
C ILE A 49 -1.46 6.68 -4.59
N SER A 50 -1.73 5.94 -3.53
CA SER A 50 -2.90 5.07 -3.43
C SER A 50 -4.10 5.93 -3.02
N ARG A 51 -5.12 6.00 -3.87
CA ARG A 51 -6.30 6.84 -3.62
C ARG A 51 -7.57 6.04 -3.81
N VAL A 52 -8.46 6.19 -2.84
CA VAL A 52 -9.82 5.67 -2.85
C VAL A 52 -10.79 6.80 -3.05
N PHE A 53 -11.90 6.52 -3.74
CA PHE A 53 -12.93 7.51 -4.08
C PHE A 53 -14.30 7.03 -3.62
N ALA A 54 -15.11 7.97 -3.15
CA ALA A 54 -16.51 7.70 -2.89
C ALA A 54 -17.23 7.32 -4.19
N ARG A 55 -18.26 6.49 -4.05
CA ARG A 55 -19.08 6.05 -5.16
C ARG A 55 -19.69 7.27 -5.88
N GLY A 56 -19.52 7.35 -7.20
CA GLY A 56 -19.99 8.43 -8.06
C GLY A 56 -19.03 9.62 -8.25
N ASP A 57 -17.98 9.77 -7.42
CA ASP A 57 -17.12 10.99 -7.46
C ASP A 57 -16.28 11.10 -8.74
N ILE A 58 -15.76 9.96 -9.23
CA ILE A 58 -14.88 9.89 -10.40
C ILE A 58 -15.45 8.81 -11.34
N PRO A 59 -16.27 9.18 -12.33
CA PRO A 59 -16.86 8.22 -13.28
C PRO A 59 -15.82 7.41 -14.08
N HIS A 60 -14.77 8.05 -14.59
CA HIS A 60 -13.82 7.43 -15.52
C HIS A 60 -12.44 7.25 -14.90
N TYR A 61 -11.70 8.34 -14.74
CA TYR A 61 -10.32 8.38 -14.25
C TYR A 61 -10.06 9.68 -13.50
N ALA A 62 -9.19 9.63 -12.48
CA ALA A 62 -8.91 10.80 -11.66
C ALA A 62 -7.78 11.65 -12.26
N GLN A 63 -8.02 12.95 -12.41
CA GLN A 63 -7.03 13.98 -12.67
C GLN A 63 -6.64 14.70 -11.39
N ALA A 64 -5.35 14.82 -11.11
CA ALA A 64 -4.86 15.65 -10.04
C ALA A 64 -4.92 17.14 -10.41
N ILE A 65 -5.35 17.96 -9.45
CA ILE A 65 -5.31 19.42 -9.50
C ILE A 65 -4.39 19.88 -8.37
N VAL A 66 -3.21 20.37 -8.72
CA VAL A 66 -2.18 20.85 -7.79
C VAL A 66 -2.39 22.35 -7.58
N ASP A 67 -2.81 22.76 -6.38
CA ASP A 67 -3.10 24.16 -6.03
C ASP A 67 -3.96 24.89 -7.10
N GLY A 68 -5.04 24.24 -7.51
CA GLY A 68 -5.98 24.77 -8.49
C GLY A 68 -5.61 24.56 -9.95
N THR A 69 -4.39 24.09 -10.25
CA THR A 69 -3.94 23.83 -11.62
C THR A 69 -4.02 22.32 -11.95
N PRO A 70 -4.83 21.92 -12.95
CA PRO A 70 -4.83 20.54 -13.43
C PRO A 70 -3.46 20.15 -14.01
N VAL A 71 -2.96 18.96 -13.66
CA VAL A 71 -1.68 18.46 -14.17
C VAL A 71 -1.88 17.17 -14.97
N PRO A 72 -0.97 16.83 -15.90
CA PRO A 72 -0.92 15.50 -16.50
C PRO A 72 -0.93 14.43 -15.40
N THR A 73 -1.90 13.52 -15.49
CA THR A 73 -2.14 12.53 -14.46
C THR A 73 -2.36 11.17 -15.09
N GLN A 74 -1.57 10.21 -14.60
CA GLN A 74 -1.76 8.79 -14.85
C GLN A 74 -2.61 8.21 -13.72
N CYS A 75 -3.66 7.47 -14.06
CA CYS A 75 -4.62 6.89 -13.15
C CYS A 75 -4.80 5.41 -13.48
N ASN A 76 -4.04 4.53 -12.81
CA ASN A 76 -4.20 3.09 -12.93
C ASN A 76 -5.32 2.61 -11.98
N VAL A 77 -6.52 2.45 -12.50
CA VAL A 77 -7.68 1.96 -11.74
C VAL A 77 -7.49 0.49 -11.37
N LYS A 78 -7.66 0.17 -10.08
CA LYS A 78 -7.56 -1.20 -9.55
C LYS A 78 -8.91 -1.83 -9.30
N THR A 79 -9.87 -1.04 -8.81
CA THR A 79 -11.25 -1.48 -8.63
C THR A 79 -12.22 -0.36 -8.95
N ARG A 80 -13.43 -0.75 -9.36
CA ARG A 80 -14.57 0.13 -9.62
C ARG A 80 -15.74 -0.27 -8.74
N TRP A 81 -16.56 0.71 -8.39
CA TRP A 81 -17.86 0.47 -7.76
C TRP A 81 -18.83 -0.17 -8.76
N PRO A 82 -19.95 -0.76 -8.28
CA PRO A 82 -20.95 -1.35 -9.17
C PRO A 82 -21.58 -0.40 -10.19
N ASP A 83 -21.56 0.92 -9.98
CA ASP A 83 -21.99 1.92 -10.97
C ASP A 83 -20.92 2.30 -11.99
N GLY A 84 -19.74 1.67 -11.93
CA GLY A 84 -18.62 1.91 -12.83
C GLY A 84 -17.67 3.02 -12.36
N SER A 85 -18.02 3.82 -11.34
CA SER A 85 -17.12 4.86 -10.85
C SER A 85 -15.86 4.26 -10.21
N VAL A 86 -14.76 4.99 -10.19
CA VAL A 86 -13.51 4.53 -9.58
C VAL A 86 -13.71 4.30 -8.09
N GLN A 87 -13.28 3.14 -7.59
CA GLN A 87 -13.23 2.83 -6.16
C GLN A 87 -11.82 2.99 -5.61
N HIS A 88 -10.83 2.40 -6.28
CA HIS A 88 -9.42 2.47 -5.91
C HIS A 88 -8.55 2.63 -7.16
N ALA A 89 -7.60 3.56 -7.11
CA ALA A 89 -6.61 3.77 -8.16
C ALA A 89 -5.24 4.14 -7.57
N LEU A 90 -4.20 3.85 -8.35
CA LEU A 90 -2.87 4.41 -8.14
C LEU A 90 -2.75 5.61 -9.08
N ILE A 91 -2.50 6.79 -8.50
CA ILE A 91 -2.48 8.05 -9.23
C ILE A 91 -1.05 8.57 -9.24
N SER A 92 -0.51 8.78 -10.42
CA SER A 92 0.85 9.26 -10.63
C SER A 92 0.84 10.61 -11.34
N PHE A 93 1.55 11.58 -10.78
CA PHE A 93 1.70 12.92 -11.36
C PHE A 93 2.99 13.57 -10.86
N TRP A 94 3.37 14.68 -11.50
CA TRP A 94 4.50 15.51 -11.08
C TRP A 94 4.00 16.71 -10.28
N PHE A 95 4.74 17.08 -9.25
CA PHE A 95 4.48 18.31 -8.50
C PHE A 95 5.78 18.88 -7.94
N ARG A 96 5.76 20.14 -7.52
CA ARG A 96 6.91 20.80 -6.88
C ARG A 96 6.65 20.93 -5.37
N PRO A 97 7.51 20.36 -4.50
CA PRO A 97 7.46 20.65 -3.07
C PRO A 97 7.84 22.12 -2.81
N GLU A 98 7.10 22.78 -1.91
CA GLU A 98 7.28 24.21 -1.61
C GLU A 98 7.55 24.50 -0.13
N GLY A 99 7.90 23.50 0.69
CA GLY A 99 8.10 23.67 2.13
C GLY A 99 6.80 24.03 2.89
N ARG A 100 5.64 23.82 2.26
CA ARG A 100 4.30 24.05 2.81
C ARG A 100 3.38 22.91 2.44
N ARG A 101 2.19 22.93 3.04
CA ARG A 101 1.07 22.07 2.65
C ARG A 101 0.52 22.51 1.29
N ILE A 102 0.36 21.54 0.38
CA ILE A 102 -0.20 21.71 -0.96
C ILE A 102 -1.49 20.88 -1.03
N GLU A 103 -2.60 21.49 -1.45
CA GLU A 103 -3.85 20.75 -1.65
C GLU A 103 -3.84 20.10 -3.03
N ILE A 104 -4.14 18.80 -3.07
CA ILE A 104 -4.36 18.06 -4.30
C ILE A 104 -5.83 17.66 -4.36
N ARG A 105 -6.59 18.29 -5.27
CA ARG A 105 -7.97 17.88 -5.56
C ARG A 105 -7.99 16.90 -6.71
N PHE A 106 -9.09 16.16 -6.82
CA PHE A 106 -9.31 15.24 -7.94
C PHE A 106 -10.57 15.62 -8.70
N ARG A 107 -10.49 15.61 -10.03
CA ARG A 107 -11.63 15.71 -10.94
C ARG A 107 -11.64 14.54 -11.92
N ASP A 108 -12.75 14.34 -12.62
CA ASP A 108 -12.83 13.33 -13.67
C ASP A 108 -12.03 13.74 -14.92
N GLN A 109 -11.40 12.77 -15.57
CA GLN A 109 -10.84 12.87 -16.92
C GLN A 109 -11.21 11.62 -17.73
N ALA A 110 -11.37 11.75 -19.04
CA ALA A 110 -11.87 10.68 -19.90
C ALA A 110 -10.91 9.49 -20.04
N GLU A 111 -9.60 9.73 -20.02
CA GLU A 111 -8.56 8.71 -20.23
C GLU A 111 -7.67 8.56 -19.00
N GLY A 112 -7.18 7.37 -18.71
CA GLY A 112 -6.33 7.11 -17.53
C GLY A 112 -4.84 7.32 -17.75
N MET A 113 -4.36 7.43 -18.99
CA MET A 113 -2.93 7.30 -19.32
C MET A 113 -2.28 6.05 -18.67
N ASP A 114 -3.03 4.96 -18.58
CA ASP A 114 -2.72 3.75 -17.79
C ASP A 114 -2.10 2.62 -18.63
N ARG A 115 -1.52 2.97 -19.79
CA ARG A 115 -0.89 2.07 -20.76
C ARG A 115 0.36 2.69 -21.35
N GLY A 116 1.21 1.86 -21.95
CA GLY A 116 2.43 2.35 -22.61
C GLY A 116 3.54 2.70 -21.60
N GLY A 117 3.73 1.84 -20.59
CA GLY A 117 4.87 1.93 -19.70
C GLY A 117 6.20 1.58 -20.38
N LEU A 118 7.29 1.73 -19.65
CA LEU A 118 8.64 1.40 -20.11
C LEU A 118 8.76 -0.10 -20.41
N THR A 119 9.33 -0.45 -21.56
CA THR A 119 9.73 -1.82 -21.89
C THR A 119 10.89 -2.30 -21.01
N ALA A 120 11.13 -3.63 -20.96
CA ALA A 120 12.30 -4.20 -20.27
C ALA A 120 13.62 -3.56 -20.71
N GLN A 121 13.79 -3.34 -22.01
CA GLN A 121 14.98 -2.70 -22.57
C GLN A 121 15.14 -1.25 -22.08
N GLN A 122 14.05 -0.48 -22.02
CA GLN A 122 14.07 0.89 -21.51
C GLN A 122 14.33 0.96 -20.00
N MET A 123 13.76 0.04 -19.22
CA MET A 123 14.04 -0.05 -17.78
C MET A 123 15.50 -0.44 -17.49
N LEU A 124 16.15 -1.15 -18.41
CA LEU A 124 17.57 -1.54 -18.32
C LEU A 124 18.53 -0.51 -18.92
N SER A 125 18.03 0.57 -19.54
CA SER A 125 18.84 1.59 -20.19
C SER A 125 19.72 2.37 -19.20
N GLY A 126 20.65 3.17 -19.74
CA GLY A 126 21.47 4.09 -18.95
C GLY A 126 20.73 5.32 -18.41
N ASP A 127 19.45 5.50 -18.76
CA ASP A 127 18.63 6.62 -18.28
C ASP A 127 18.28 6.47 -16.79
N TYR A 128 18.34 5.24 -16.29
CA TYR A 128 18.04 4.90 -14.90
C TYR A 128 19.25 4.30 -14.21
N GLU A 129 19.45 4.69 -12.95
CA GLU A 129 20.48 4.10 -12.10
C GLU A 129 20.01 2.77 -11.47
N PHE A 130 19.14 2.03 -12.16
CA PHE A 130 18.49 0.83 -11.66
C PHE A 130 19.48 -0.31 -11.42
N GLY A 131 19.57 -0.76 -10.18
CA GLY A 131 20.19 -2.02 -9.78
C GLY A 131 19.71 -2.42 -8.39
N ALA A 132 19.45 -3.71 -8.19
CA ALA A 132 19.07 -4.27 -6.90
C ALA A 132 19.47 -5.75 -6.83
N ILE A 133 20.16 -6.14 -5.74
CA ILE A 133 20.65 -7.51 -5.54
C ILE A 133 20.33 -7.96 -4.12
N ILE A 134 19.80 -9.17 -3.99
CA ILE A 134 19.71 -9.91 -2.72
C ILE A 134 20.85 -10.93 -2.72
N GLU A 135 21.75 -10.85 -1.73
CA GLU A 135 22.81 -11.83 -1.50
C GLU A 135 22.57 -12.57 -0.18
N LEU A 136 22.63 -13.89 -0.23
CA LEU A 136 22.55 -14.78 0.93
C LEU A 136 23.87 -15.54 1.04
N GLU A 137 24.49 -15.53 2.21
CA GLU A 137 25.72 -16.27 2.48
C GLU A 137 25.50 -17.29 3.59
N GLN A 138 25.95 -18.52 3.36
CA GLN A 138 26.02 -19.57 4.37
C GLN A 138 27.34 -20.34 4.21
N ASN A 139 28.10 -20.47 5.29
CA ASN A 139 29.36 -21.24 5.33
C ASN A 139 30.35 -20.85 4.20
N GLY A 140 30.48 -19.55 3.90
CA GLY A 140 31.35 -19.03 2.85
C GLY A 140 30.83 -19.19 1.42
N ARG A 141 29.67 -19.83 1.20
CA ARG A 141 29.02 -19.93 -0.11
C ARG A 141 27.94 -18.86 -0.26
N ILE A 142 28.12 -18.00 -1.27
CA ILE A 142 27.20 -16.90 -1.61
C ILE A 142 26.25 -17.33 -2.72
N LEU A 143 24.95 -17.07 -2.53
CA LEU A 143 23.91 -17.13 -3.54
C LEU A 143 23.37 -15.71 -3.76
N ARG A 144 22.96 -15.39 -4.99
CA ARG A 144 22.44 -14.07 -5.33
C ARG A 144 21.25 -14.14 -6.29
N ALA A 145 20.34 -13.20 -6.12
CA ALA A 145 19.33 -12.84 -7.11
C ALA A 145 19.54 -11.38 -7.53
N ASP A 146 19.59 -11.13 -8.84
CA ASP A 146 19.84 -9.81 -9.43
C ASP A 146 18.61 -9.36 -10.22
N ALA A 147 18.02 -8.24 -9.82
CA ALA A 147 16.80 -7.71 -10.44
C ALA A 147 16.99 -7.35 -11.92
N ARG A 148 18.17 -6.88 -12.33
CA ARG A 148 18.45 -6.54 -13.74
C ARG A 148 18.55 -7.80 -14.59
N GLU A 149 19.22 -8.84 -14.07
CA GLU A 149 19.33 -10.13 -14.74
C GLU A 149 17.95 -10.77 -14.92
N MET A 150 17.17 -10.84 -13.84
CA MET A 150 15.81 -11.38 -13.87
C MET A 150 14.91 -10.60 -14.83
N LEU A 151 15.02 -9.27 -14.85
CA LEU A 151 14.27 -8.41 -15.78
C LEU A 151 14.67 -8.66 -17.24
N ALA A 152 15.97 -8.78 -17.53
CA ALA A 152 16.49 -9.08 -18.87
C ALA A 152 16.04 -10.46 -19.39
N GLN A 153 15.87 -11.42 -18.47
CA GLN A 153 15.38 -12.76 -18.78
C GLN A 153 13.84 -12.86 -18.86
N GLY A 154 13.13 -11.75 -18.66
CA GLY A 154 11.67 -11.69 -18.75
C GLY A 154 10.93 -12.21 -17.52
N SER A 155 11.61 -12.40 -16.38
CA SER A 155 11.01 -12.82 -15.11
C SER A 155 10.36 -11.64 -14.37
N PHE A 156 9.36 -11.01 -14.99
CA PHE A 156 8.65 -9.87 -14.41
C PHE A 156 7.22 -9.74 -14.96
N ARG A 157 6.43 -8.89 -14.29
CA ARG A 157 5.14 -8.39 -14.80
C ARG A 157 4.95 -6.94 -14.43
N TYR A 158 4.11 -6.23 -15.17
CA TYR A 158 3.72 -4.88 -14.80
C TYR A 158 2.73 -4.89 -13.63
N TRP A 159 2.93 -3.95 -12.71
CA TRP A 159 1.95 -3.55 -11.71
C TRP A 159 1.30 -2.21 -12.05
N LEU A 160 2.08 -1.27 -12.59
CA LEU A 160 1.61 0.01 -13.14
C LEU A 160 2.24 0.25 -14.49
N GLU A 161 1.42 0.71 -15.43
CA GLU A 161 1.84 1.07 -16.77
C GLU A 161 1.35 2.48 -17.08
N GLY A 162 2.19 3.28 -17.74
CA GLY A 162 1.84 4.61 -18.18
C GLY A 162 3.07 5.51 -18.33
N PRO A 163 2.86 6.73 -18.88
CA PRO A 163 3.95 7.62 -19.25
C PRO A 163 4.57 8.36 -18.06
N ILE A 164 3.92 8.35 -16.88
CA ILE A 164 4.43 9.02 -15.67
C ILE A 164 5.08 8.01 -14.73
N CYS A 165 4.52 6.81 -14.60
CA CYS A 165 5.01 5.77 -13.70
C CYS A 165 4.93 4.40 -14.37
N THR A 166 6.05 3.69 -14.39
CA THR A 166 6.10 2.26 -14.68
C THR A 166 6.55 1.53 -13.43
N GLN A 167 5.72 0.63 -12.90
CA GLN A 167 6.10 -0.23 -11.79
C GLN A 167 6.03 -1.68 -12.23
N VAL A 168 7.11 -2.43 -12.01
CA VAL A 168 7.18 -3.85 -12.29
C VAL A 168 7.47 -4.64 -11.03
N ILE A 169 6.93 -5.85 -10.98
CA ILE A 169 7.27 -6.85 -9.99
C ILE A 169 8.10 -7.92 -10.72
N ILE A 170 9.36 -8.03 -10.32
CA ILE A 170 10.39 -8.90 -10.89
C ILE A 170 10.52 -10.10 -9.96
N GLU A 171 9.97 -11.23 -10.40
CA GLU A 171 9.97 -12.51 -9.68
C GLU A 171 9.74 -13.64 -10.70
N ASP A 172 10.15 -14.86 -10.35
CA ASP A 172 9.81 -16.06 -11.12
C ASP A 172 8.54 -16.71 -10.58
N LEU A 173 7.42 -16.54 -11.29
CA LEU A 173 6.16 -17.24 -10.98
C LEU A 173 5.98 -18.51 -11.82
N SER A 174 7.05 -19.10 -12.33
CA SER A 174 7.02 -20.39 -13.00
C SER A 174 7.27 -21.55 -12.01
N PRO A 175 6.73 -22.76 -12.28
CA PRO A 175 7.01 -23.95 -11.47
C PRO A 175 8.50 -24.30 -11.36
N GLN A 176 9.33 -23.82 -12.30
CA GLN A 176 10.77 -24.04 -12.31
C GLN A 176 11.50 -23.27 -11.20
N ARG A 177 10.92 -22.15 -10.72
CA ARG A 177 11.48 -21.34 -9.62
C ARG A 177 12.96 -21.03 -9.85
N ARG A 178 13.33 -20.62 -11.06
CA ARG A 178 14.72 -20.55 -11.56
C ARG A 178 15.59 -19.61 -10.73
N HIS A 179 14.98 -18.57 -10.16
CA HIS A 179 15.65 -17.56 -9.34
C HIS A 179 15.57 -17.81 -7.84
N ASP A 180 14.86 -18.86 -7.39
CA ASP A 180 14.82 -19.20 -5.98
C ASP A 180 16.20 -19.65 -5.48
N LEU A 181 16.52 -19.26 -4.25
CA LEU A 181 17.81 -19.47 -3.62
C LEU A 181 17.70 -20.52 -2.51
N GLY A 182 18.74 -21.33 -2.37
CA GLY A 182 18.94 -22.27 -1.28
C GLY A 182 20.13 -23.17 -1.58
N TRP A 183 20.64 -23.84 -0.55
CA TRP A 183 21.82 -24.70 -0.65
C TRP A 183 21.48 -26.17 -0.91
N ASP A 184 20.20 -26.48 -1.07
CA ASP A 184 19.66 -27.80 -1.39
C ASP A 184 18.69 -27.74 -2.59
N GLU A 185 18.03 -28.85 -2.88
CA GLU A 185 17.07 -28.98 -3.99
C GLU A 185 15.78 -28.16 -3.80
N HIS A 186 15.42 -27.83 -2.55
CA HIS A 186 14.17 -27.14 -2.24
C HIS A 186 14.22 -25.69 -2.65
N ARG A 187 15.38 -25.02 -2.48
CA ARG A 187 15.56 -23.59 -2.80
C ARG A 187 14.43 -22.76 -2.22
N SER A 188 14.31 -22.77 -0.89
CA SER A 188 13.12 -22.28 -0.18
C SER A 188 12.98 -20.75 -0.17
N PHE A 189 14.04 -20.02 -0.50
CA PHE A 189 14.01 -18.55 -0.55
C PHE A 189 13.55 -18.07 -1.93
N HIS A 190 12.43 -17.36 -1.96
CA HIS A 190 11.89 -16.73 -3.16
C HIS A 190 12.21 -15.22 -3.19
N PRO A 191 13.10 -14.76 -4.08
CA PRO A 191 13.40 -13.33 -4.23
C PRO A 191 12.33 -12.64 -5.07
N ILE A 192 11.83 -11.51 -4.56
CA ILE A 192 10.93 -10.61 -5.30
C ILE A 192 11.53 -9.21 -5.25
N PHE A 193 11.54 -8.53 -6.39
CA PHE A 193 11.85 -7.11 -6.47
C PHE A 193 10.63 -6.33 -6.99
N VAL A 194 10.35 -5.19 -6.39
CA VAL A 194 9.42 -4.21 -6.99
C VAL A 194 10.21 -2.98 -7.39
N ALA A 195 10.27 -2.68 -8.69
CA ALA A 195 11.00 -1.54 -9.22
C ALA A 195 10.00 -0.49 -9.76
N THR A 196 10.10 0.74 -9.27
CA THR A 196 9.25 1.87 -9.68
C THR A 196 10.08 2.91 -10.42
N PHE A 197 9.80 3.05 -11.70
CA PHE A 197 10.43 3.99 -12.61
C PHE A 197 9.50 5.16 -12.87
N TYR A 198 10.07 6.35 -12.93
CA TYR A 198 9.36 7.56 -13.32
C TYR A 198 10.11 8.18 -14.51
N PRO A 199 9.57 8.09 -15.75
CA PRO A 199 10.22 8.69 -16.91
C PRO A 199 10.54 10.17 -16.68
N GLY A 200 11.80 10.56 -16.88
CA GLY A 200 12.32 11.88 -16.53
C GLY A 200 12.97 11.99 -15.14
N TRP A 201 12.98 10.91 -14.36
CA TRP A 201 13.73 10.80 -13.10
C TRP A 201 14.69 9.60 -13.14
N ARG A 202 15.99 9.85 -12.90
CA ARG A 202 17.03 8.81 -13.01
C ARG A 202 16.98 7.77 -11.88
N GLY A 203 16.48 8.17 -10.71
CA GLY A 203 16.38 7.30 -9.54
C GLY A 203 15.23 6.28 -9.67
N VAL A 204 15.44 5.08 -9.16
CA VAL A 204 14.43 4.01 -9.17
C VAL A 204 14.14 3.55 -7.75
N ARG A 205 12.87 3.62 -7.34
CA ARG A 205 12.49 3.09 -6.02
C ARG A 205 12.42 1.57 -6.11
N VAL A 206 13.23 0.89 -5.32
CA VAL A 206 13.35 -0.57 -5.32
C VAL A 206 12.91 -1.13 -3.97
N GLU A 207 12.07 -2.15 -4.03
CA GLU A 207 11.68 -2.95 -2.88
C GLU A 207 12.30 -4.33 -3.04
N LEU A 208 13.08 -4.75 -2.04
CA LEU A 208 13.68 -6.08 -2.00
C LEU A 208 12.90 -6.90 -0.99
N ILE A 209 12.37 -8.03 -1.44
CA ILE A 209 11.50 -8.90 -0.65
C ILE A 209 12.08 -10.31 -0.69
N GLY A 210 12.29 -10.88 0.49
CA GLY A 210 12.63 -12.28 0.66
C GLY A 210 11.45 -13.03 1.24
N GLU A 211 10.90 -13.97 0.49
CA GLU A 211 9.78 -14.79 0.92
C GLU A 211 10.21 -16.24 1.14
N ASN A 212 9.71 -16.87 2.20
CA ASN A 212 9.90 -18.29 2.49
C ASN A 212 8.53 -18.89 2.80
N ALA A 213 7.73 -19.08 1.76
CA ALA A 213 6.31 -19.40 1.92
C ALA A 213 5.79 -20.48 0.96
N TRP A 214 6.62 -21.00 0.06
CA TRP A 214 6.21 -22.08 -0.85
C TRP A 214 5.77 -23.30 -0.04
N THR A 215 4.51 -23.69 -0.18
CA THR A 215 3.92 -24.85 0.51
C THR A 215 4.61 -26.19 0.21
N THR A 216 5.45 -26.25 -0.84
CA THR A 216 6.21 -27.43 -1.25
C THR A 216 7.71 -27.35 -0.89
N ALA A 217 8.15 -26.23 -0.31
CA ALA A 217 9.55 -25.96 0.02
C ALA A 217 9.64 -25.08 1.29
N LEU A 218 8.96 -25.49 2.37
CA LEU A 218 9.06 -24.80 3.66
C LEU A 218 10.25 -25.32 4.46
N GLN A 219 11.21 -24.46 4.76
CA GLN A 219 12.37 -24.78 5.61
C GLN A 219 12.79 -23.53 6.38
N ASP A 220 13.26 -23.67 7.61
CA ASP A 220 13.99 -22.57 8.24
C ASP A 220 15.36 -22.42 7.58
N LEU A 221 15.72 -21.19 7.20
CA LEU A 221 17.01 -20.88 6.59
C LEU A 221 17.86 -20.05 7.56
N THR A 222 19.17 -20.25 7.57
CA THR A 222 20.10 -19.38 8.30
C THR A 222 21.16 -18.85 7.35
N TYR A 223 21.25 -17.53 7.22
CA TYR A 223 22.16 -16.87 6.29
C TYR A 223 22.58 -15.49 6.77
N THR A 224 23.73 -15.01 6.29
CA THR A 224 24.04 -13.58 6.29
C THR A 224 23.39 -12.93 5.08
N LEU A 225 22.60 -11.89 5.32
CA LEU A 225 21.89 -11.13 4.29
C LEU A 225 22.71 -9.90 3.90
N ARG A 226 22.90 -9.66 2.62
CA ARG A 226 23.33 -8.36 2.09
C ARG A 226 22.36 -7.90 0.99
N LEU A 227 21.90 -6.67 1.11
CA LEU A 227 21.08 -6.01 0.09
C LEU A 227 21.92 -4.94 -0.57
N ARG A 228 21.95 -4.95 -1.91
CA ARG A 228 22.65 -3.95 -2.70
C ARG A 228 21.71 -3.22 -3.62
N VAL A 229 21.96 -1.93 -3.83
CA VAL A 229 21.24 -1.10 -4.82
C VAL A 229 22.21 -0.19 -5.55
N GLY A 230 21.77 0.41 -6.66
CA GLY A 230 22.60 1.26 -7.50
C GLY A 230 23.20 0.53 -8.68
N ASN A 231 23.80 1.30 -9.59
CA ASN A 231 24.52 0.80 -10.75
C ASN A 231 25.79 1.66 -10.93
N PRO A 232 26.97 1.23 -10.42
CA PRO A 232 27.27 -0.09 -9.86
C PRO A 232 26.61 -0.35 -8.48
N PRO A 233 26.35 -1.62 -8.12
CA PRO A 233 25.62 -1.98 -6.89
C PRO A 233 26.47 -1.84 -5.61
N MET A 234 25.94 -1.14 -4.61
CA MET A 234 26.55 -0.92 -3.29
C MET A 234 25.69 -1.52 -2.17
N VAL A 235 26.33 -2.02 -1.10
CA VAL A 235 25.61 -2.55 0.08
C VAL A 235 24.89 -1.42 0.79
N VAL A 236 23.58 -1.56 1.00
CA VAL A 236 22.73 -0.61 1.75
C VAL A 236 22.11 -1.24 3.01
N TYR A 237 22.17 -2.56 3.13
CA TYR A 237 21.75 -3.28 4.33
C TYR A 237 22.54 -4.57 4.45
N GLU A 238 22.95 -4.89 5.68
CA GLU A 238 23.60 -6.14 6.03
C GLU A 238 23.06 -6.65 7.35
N ARG A 239 22.90 -7.98 7.44
CA ARG A 239 22.54 -8.66 8.67
C ARG A 239 23.14 -10.05 8.73
N SER A 240 24.06 -10.24 9.67
CA SER A 240 24.70 -11.52 9.92
C SER A 240 23.76 -12.50 10.63
N SER A 241 23.91 -13.79 10.33
CA SER A 241 23.25 -14.90 11.04
C SER A 241 21.73 -14.72 11.19
N LEU A 242 21.05 -14.27 10.14
CA LEU A 242 19.60 -14.16 10.10
C LEU A 242 18.97 -15.55 9.97
N THR A 243 18.12 -15.93 10.93
CA THR A 243 17.21 -17.07 10.79
C THR A 243 15.94 -16.63 10.07
N HIS A 244 15.78 -17.00 8.81
CA HIS A 244 14.56 -16.76 8.04
C HIS A 244 13.60 -17.95 8.20
N TYR A 245 12.69 -17.82 9.16
CA TYR A 245 11.73 -18.86 9.49
C TYR A 245 10.79 -19.18 8.34
N ALA A 246 10.40 -20.45 8.20
CA ALA A 246 9.36 -20.87 7.28
C ALA A 246 8.05 -20.12 7.53
N ARG A 247 7.32 -19.83 6.45
CA ARG A 247 6.06 -19.08 6.42
C ARG A 247 6.19 -17.60 6.77
N THR A 248 7.40 -17.05 6.66
CA THR A 248 7.66 -15.63 6.89
C THR A 248 8.24 -14.95 5.66
N ARG A 249 8.13 -13.63 5.62
CA ARG A 249 8.73 -12.78 4.59
C ARG A 249 9.24 -11.49 5.19
N TRP A 250 10.16 -10.84 4.51
CA TRP A 250 10.61 -9.50 4.86
C TRP A 250 10.63 -8.60 3.63
N ARG A 251 10.64 -7.29 3.87
CA ARG A 251 10.70 -6.27 2.83
C ARG A 251 11.56 -5.11 3.28
N LYS A 252 12.48 -4.67 2.43
CA LYS A 252 13.23 -3.42 2.57
C LYS A 252 13.04 -2.56 1.33
N VAL A 253 13.02 -1.24 1.51
CA VAL A 253 12.77 -0.27 0.44
C VAL A 253 13.92 0.71 0.40
N PHE A 254 14.45 0.96 -0.80
CA PHE A 254 15.52 1.92 -1.04
C PHE A 254 15.28 2.66 -2.35
N TRP A 255 16.13 3.66 -2.60
CA TRP A 255 16.30 4.24 -3.93
C TRP A 255 17.62 3.79 -4.54
N SER A 256 17.55 3.36 -5.79
CA SER A 256 18.68 3.12 -6.67
C SER A 256 18.94 4.41 -7.45
N GLY A 257 19.98 5.16 -7.06
CA GLY A 257 20.24 6.51 -7.56
C GLY A 257 19.48 7.61 -6.80
N PRO A 258 19.26 8.79 -7.41
CA PRO A 258 18.70 9.95 -6.72
C PRO A 258 17.33 9.69 -6.07
N GLU A 259 17.27 9.84 -4.75
CA GLU A 259 16.03 9.82 -3.97
C GLU A 259 15.32 11.18 -4.04
N PRO A 260 14.03 11.25 -4.45
CA PRO A 260 13.24 12.45 -4.34
C PRO A 260 13.05 12.87 -2.88
N VAL A 261 12.94 14.17 -2.62
CA VAL A 261 12.55 14.72 -1.30
C VAL A 261 11.33 13.98 -0.76
N ASP A 262 11.42 13.50 0.48
CA ASP A 262 10.34 12.80 1.15
C ASP A 262 9.14 13.73 1.41
N VAL A 263 7.95 13.18 1.21
CA VAL A 263 6.68 13.91 1.23
C VAL A 263 5.72 13.13 2.13
N ASN A 264 5.20 13.80 3.14
CA ASN A 264 4.12 13.29 3.95
C ASN A 264 2.78 13.50 3.24
N ILE A 265 1.86 12.54 3.38
CA ILE A 265 0.55 12.58 2.75
C ILE A 265 -0.52 12.55 3.83
N ASN A 266 -1.34 13.60 3.85
CA ASN A 266 -2.59 13.61 4.58
C ASN A 266 -3.72 13.17 3.65
N HIS A 267 -4.27 11.98 3.89
CA HIS A 267 -5.27 11.38 3.01
C HIS A 267 -6.70 11.93 3.22
N ASN A 268 -6.86 12.95 4.07
CA ASN A 268 -8.12 13.58 4.44
C ASN A 268 -9.09 12.58 5.11
N LEU A 269 -8.94 12.40 6.43
CA LEU A 269 -9.77 11.46 7.21
C LEU A 269 -11.27 11.71 7.04
N ALA A 270 -11.71 12.96 6.98
CA ALA A 270 -13.12 13.28 6.78
C ALA A 270 -13.64 12.67 5.47
N TYR A 271 -12.83 12.74 4.39
CA TYR A 271 -13.19 12.15 3.11
C TYR A 271 -13.15 10.62 3.16
N LEU A 272 -12.15 10.04 3.84
CA LEU A 272 -12.09 8.58 4.02
C LEU A 272 -13.33 8.06 4.77
N VAL A 273 -13.79 8.75 5.81
CA VAL A 273 -15.05 8.43 6.51
C VAL A 273 -16.26 8.57 5.58
N ALA A 274 -16.37 9.69 4.86
CA ALA A 274 -17.48 9.94 3.94
C ALA A 274 -17.57 8.90 2.81
N SER A 275 -16.41 8.44 2.30
CA SER A 275 -16.31 7.38 1.28
C SER A 275 -16.57 5.96 1.82
N ARG A 276 -16.70 5.81 3.15
CA ARG A 276 -16.90 4.53 3.85
C ARG A 276 -15.77 3.51 3.68
N VAL A 277 -14.57 3.96 3.30
CA VAL A 277 -13.39 3.07 3.19
C VAL A 277 -12.76 2.77 4.56
N VAL A 278 -13.00 3.63 5.54
CA VAL A 278 -12.64 3.43 6.94
C VAL A 278 -13.91 3.47 7.81
N PRO A 279 -13.87 2.94 9.04
CA PRO A 279 -14.98 3.08 9.99
C PRO A 279 -15.42 4.54 10.18
N ASN A 280 -16.66 4.74 10.62
CA ASN A 280 -17.24 6.06 10.91
C ASN A 280 -16.63 6.67 12.18
N TYR A 281 -15.38 7.12 12.08
CA TYR A 281 -14.64 7.76 13.15
C TYR A 281 -15.22 9.12 13.52
N ASP A 282 -15.28 9.42 14.83
CA ASP A 282 -15.71 10.71 15.34
C ASP A 282 -14.66 11.81 15.04
N LEU A 283 -14.97 12.61 14.03
CA LEU A 283 -14.09 13.68 13.53
C LEU A 283 -13.94 14.86 14.51
N THR A 284 -14.74 14.91 15.58
CA THR A 284 -14.60 15.94 16.62
C THR A 284 -13.41 15.66 17.55
N LEU A 285 -12.94 14.41 17.60
CA LEU A 285 -11.81 14.02 18.42
C LEU A 285 -10.49 14.56 17.87
N LYS A 286 -9.64 15.00 18.78
CA LYS A 286 -8.28 15.47 18.49
C LYS A 286 -7.28 14.59 19.23
N VAL A 287 -6.32 14.03 18.50
CA VAL A 287 -5.18 13.35 19.12
C VAL A 287 -4.22 14.41 19.65
N PRO A 288 -3.98 14.50 20.97
CA PRO A 288 -3.10 15.53 21.51
C PRO A 288 -1.64 15.23 21.17
N SER A 289 -0.83 16.27 20.95
CA SER A 289 0.58 16.13 20.56
C SER A 289 1.41 15.28 21.54
N ARG A 290 1.07 15.31 22.84
CA ARG A 290 1.70 14.44 23.86
C ARG A 290 1.47 12.95 23.61
N ALA A 291 0.31 12.56 23.07
CA ALA A 291 0.00 11.17 22.76
C ALA A 291 0.71 10.69 21.49
N VAL A 292 0.96 11.61 20.55
CA VAL A 292 1.82 11.36 19.38
C VAL A 292 3.26 11.13 19.83
N GLN A 293 3.80 12.06 20.62
CA GLN A 293 5.17 11.98 21.14
C GLN A 293 5.40 10.69 21.94
N ALA A 294 4.50 10.35 22.86
CA ALA A 294 4.63 9.14 23.67
C ALA A 294 4.60 7.84 22.84
N GLU A 295 3.77 7.77 21.78
CA GLU A 295 3.77 6.60 20.89
C GLU A 295 5.11 6.48 20.14
N TYR A 296 5.61 7.60 19.63
CA TYR A 296 6.87 7.64 18.90
C TYR A 296 8.05 7.25 19.80
N GLU A 297 8.13 7.81 21.01
CA GLU A 297 9.17 7.44 21.99
C GLU A 297 9.09 5.96 22.40
N GLN A 298 7.90 5.38 22.48
CA GLN A 298 7.74 3.96 22.73
C GLN A 298 8.27 3.14 21.55
N PHE A 299 7.93 3.52 20.32
CA PHE A 299 8.41 2.86 19.11
C PHE A 299 9.94 2.92 18.97
N LEU A 300 10.56 4.06 19.29
CA LEU A 300 12.02 4.23 19.20
C LEU A 300 12.82 3.29 20.11
N LYS A 301 12.20 2.77 21.19
CA LYS A 301 12.76 1.77 22.12
C LYS A 301 12.63 0.32 21.64
N THR A 302 11.95 0.09 20.52
CA THR A 302 11.77 -1.25 19.92
C THR A 302 12.82 -1.51 18.83
N ASP A 303 12.74 -2.67 18.19
CA ASP A 303 13.49 -2.99 16.97
C ASP A 303 13.01 -2.22 15.72
N ARG A 304 11.94 -1.41 15.84
CA ARG A 304 11.38 -0.56 14.78
C ARG A 304 10.89 -1.31 13.55
N GLY A 305 10.57 -2.60 13.68
CA GLY A 305 10.13 -3.45 12.57
C GLY A 305 11.31 -4.01 11.75
N GLU A 306 12.50 -4.08 12.33
CA GLU A 306 13.63 -4.79 11.72
C GLU A 306 13.28 -6.26 11.45
N ILE A 307 14.02 -6.91 10.53
CA ILE A 307 13.72 -8.30 10.15
C ILE A 307 13.65 -9.20 11.41
N ASN A 308 12.67 -10.09 11.52
CA ASN A 308 12.38 -10.89 12.73
C ASN A 308 12.04 -10.10 14.02
N GLY A 309 11.94 -8.78 13.92
CA GLY A 309 11.50 -7.90 14.98
C GLY A 309 9.98 -7.89 15.12
N SER A 310 9.50 -7.41 16.27
CA SER A 310 8.07 -7.29 16.58
C SER A 310 7.59 -5.84 16.62
N ALA A 311 8.48 -4.86 16.51
CA ALA A 311 8.15 -3.44 16.75
C ALA A 311 7.39 -3.31 18.10
N GLN A 312 6.18 -2.75 18.09
CA GLN A 312 5.36 -2.59 19.30
C GLN A 312 4.37 -3.76 19.54
N TRP A 313 4.34 -4.78 18.69
CA TRP A 313 3.47 -5.93 18.87
C TRP A 313 3.91 -6.78 20.06
N VAL A 314 2.96 -7.21 20.87
CA VAL A 314 3.26 -8.13 21.98
C VAL A 314 3.45 -9.54 21.44
N ARG A 315 4.62 -10.14 21.69
CA ARG A 315 4.96 -11.49 21.19
C ARG A 315 4.10 -12.61 21.79
N TYR A 316 3.68 -12.48 23.05
CA TYR A 316 2.80 -13.46 23.70
C TYR A 316 1.32 -13.07 23.53
N PHE A 317 0.72 -13.53 22.44
CA PHE A 317 -0.64 -13.13 22.03
C PHE A 317 -1.72 -13.57 23.04
N GLY A 318 -1.48 -14.65 23.78
CA GLY A 318 -2.36 -15.13 24.85
C GLY A 318 -2.36 -14.28 26.12
N THR A 319 -1.58 -13.20 26.18
CA THR A 319 -1.60 -12.30 27.36
C THR A 319 -2.96 -11.62 27.51
N THR A 320 -3.37 -11.36 28.75
CA THR A 320 -4.66 -10.75 29.10
C THR A 320 -4.55 -9.23 29.27
N GLY A 321 -5.68 -8.52 29.18
CA GLY A 321 -5.76 -7.08 29.46
C GLY A 321 -5.68 -6.18 28.22
N GLY A 322 -6.00 -4.90 28.41
CA GLY A 322 -6.05 -3.90 27.34
C GLY A 322 -4.66 -3.55 26.81
N ARG A 323 -4.49 -3.56 25.49
CA ARG A 323 -3.22 -3.27 24.83
C ARG A 323 -3.43 -2.46 23.57
N GLY A 324 -2.40 -1.71 23.17
CA GLY A 324 -2.44 -0.86 21.97
C GLY A 324 -2.50 -1.64 20.65
N ASP A 325 -2.11 -2.91 20.68
CA ASP A 325 -2.07 -3.82 19.55
C ASP A 325 -3.37 -4.62 19.36
N ILE A 326 -4.30 -4.55 20.33
CA ILE A 326 -5.63 -5.17 20.24
C ILE A 326 -6.68 -4.09 19.95
N GLY A 327 -7.51 -4.34 18.94
CA GLY A 327 -8.65 -3.52 18.56
C GLY A 327 -9.04 -3.81 17.11
N LEU A 328 -10.09 -3.15 16.60
CA LEU A 328 -10.42 -3.22 15.17
C LEU A 328 -9.23 -2.76 14.31
N PHE A 329 -8.58 -1.68 14.75
CA PHE A 329 -7.27 -1.26 14.27
C PHE A 329 -6.38 -0.93 15.48
N PRO A 330 -5.10 -1.33 15.47
CA PRO A 330 -4.14 -0.92 16.49
C PRO A 330 -4.12 0.59 16.74
N ARG A 331 -3.88 0.97 17.99
CA ARG A 331 -3.90 2.35 18.49
C ARG A 331 -3.03 3.29 17.64
N TRP A 332 -1.83 2.85 17.26
CA TRP A 332 -0.90 3.65 16.47
C TRP A 332 -1.40 3.88 15.03
N TYR A 333 -2.13 2.94 14.42
CA TYR A 333 -2.77 3.14 13.11
C TYR A 333 -3.88 4.18 13.19
N VAL A 334 -4.72 4.12 14.22
CA VAL A 334 -5.77 5.11 14.43
C VAL A 334 -5.19 6.48 14.73
N ARG A 335 -4.14 6.58 15.56
CA ARG A 335 -3.44 7.85 15.82
C ARG A 335 -2.87 8.46 14.54
N TYR A 336 -2.21 7.64 13.70
CA TYR A 336 -1.74 8.10 12.38
C TYR A 336 -2.90 8.56 11.50
N LEU A 337 -4.01 7.83 11.46
CA LEU A 337 -5.16 8.20 10.63
C LEU A 337 -5.78 9.55 11.02
N TYR A 338 -5.77 9.92 12.31
CA TYR A 338 -6.29 11.20 12.79
C TYR A 338 -5.35 12.39 12.57
N THR A 339 -4.04 12.16 12.51
CA THR A 339 -3.06 13.25 12.48
C THR A 339 -2.30 13.34 11.16
N PHE A 340 -2.14 12.20 10.47
CA PHE A 340 -1.16 11.96 9.42
C PHE A 340 0.23 12.47 9.80
N ASP A 341 0.60 12.43 11.09
CA ASP A 341 1.88 12.92 11.59
C ASP A 341 3.03 12.06 11.03
N ARG A 342 4.09 12.72 10.53
CA ARG A 342 5.24 12.06 9.90
C ARG A 342 5.95 11.07 10.84
N ARG A 343 6.01 11.36 12.14
CA ARG A 343 6.57 10.43 13.14
C ARG A 343 5.70 9.19 13.24
N LEU A 344 4.38 9.35 13.26
CA LEU A 344 3.46 8.20 13.30
C LEU A 344 3.43 7.43 11.99
N ARG A 345 3.83 8.02 10.86
CA ARG A 345 4.05 7.27 9.61
C ARG A 345 5.20 6.26 9.77
N GLU A 346 6.28 6.65 10.45
CA GLU A 346 7.38 5.72 10.78
C GLU A 346 6.88 4.59 11.70
N VAL A 347 6.14 4.94 12.76
CA VAL A 347 5.51 3.97 13.67
C VAL A 347 4.57 3.02 12.92
N PHE A 348 3.72 3.57 12.03
CA PHE A 348 2.78 2.82 11.21
C PHE A 348 3.51 1.80 10.33
N LEU A 349 4.53 2.23 9.60
CA LEU A 349 5.30 1.37 8.70
C LEU A 349 6.10 0.33 9.46
N GLY A 350 6.80 0.70 10.54
CA GLY A 350 7.56 -0.21 11.39
C GLY A 350 6.69 -1.33 11.97
N ASN A 351 5.52 -0.99 12.51
CA ASN A 351 4.57 -2.00 12.99
C ASN A 351 3.96 -2.85 11.85
N ALA A 352 3.80 -2.29 10.65
CA ALA A 352 3.35 -3.07 9.50
C ALA A 352 4.40 -4.09 9.04
N HIS A 353 5.71 -3.75 9.13
CA HIS A 353 6.80 -4.68 8.80
C HIS A 353 6.78 -5.95 9.65
N ALA A 354 6.41 -5.86 10.93
CA ALA A 354 6.30 -7.01 11.84
C ALA A 354 5.35 -8.09 11.32
N SER A 355 4.30 -7.74 10.55
CA SER A 355 3.38 -8.72 9.96
C SER A 355 4.08 -9.72 9.04
N GLY A 356 5.14 -9.30 8.33
CA GLY A 356 5.93 -10.19 7.48
C GLY A 356 6.61 -11.32 8.27
N HIS A 357 6.98 -11.06 9.52
CA HIS A 357 7.72 -12.00 10.37
C HIS A 357 6.82 -13.00 11.10
N VAL A 358 5.49 -12.80 11.06
CA VAL A 358 4.53 -13.74 11.63
C VAL A 358 4.42 -14.96 10.69
N PRO A 359 4.57 -16.20 11.17
CA PRO A 359 4.65 -17.41 10.34
C PRO A 359 3.28 -17.89 9.83
N ILE A 360 2.58 -17.01 9.12
CA ILE A 360 1.23 -17.21 8.57
C ILE A 360 1.18 -17.03 7.04
N HIS A 361 2.32 -16.77 6.40
CA HIS A 361 2.39 -16.57 4.95
C HIS A 361 2.54 -17.91 4.24
N TYR A 362 1.71 -18.15 3.24
CA TYR A 362 1.77 -19.33 2.40
C TYR A 362 1.57 -18.97 0.94
N ARG A 363 2.33 -19.65 0.08
CA ARG A 363 2.21 -19.59 -1.37
C ARG A 363 2.04 -21.01 -1.92
N GLU A 364 1.03 -21.20 -2.76
CA GLU A 364 0.78 -22.51 -3.38
C GLU A 364 1.92 -22.87 -4.33
N GLY A 365 2.58 -24.01 -4.07
CA GLY A 365 3.73 -24.49 -4.85
C GLY A 365 3.39 -25.62 -5.83
N LEU A 366 2.13 -26.07 -5.88
CA LEU A 366 1.66 -27.09 -6.81
C LEU A 366 0.84 -26.47 -7.94
N SER A 367 1.25 -26.74 -9.19
CA SER A 367 0.48 -26.43 -10.39
C SER A 367 -0.70 -27.39 -10.58
N GLY A 368 -1.65 -27.00 -11.41
CA GLY A 368 -2.85 -27.78 -11.74
C GLY A 368 -3.93 -27.75 -10.67
N ARG A 369 -3.74 -26.96 -9.60
CA ARG A 369 -4.77 -26.75 -8.57
C ARG A 369 -5.62 -25.54 -8.95
N ARG A 370 -6.93 -25.64 -8.78
CA ARG A 370 -7.84 -24.52 -9.06
C ARG A 370 -7.86 -23.56 -7.87
N PHE A 371 -7.58 -22.28 -8.11
CA PHE A 371 -7.60 -21.27 -7.05
C PHE A 371 -9.00 -21.01 -6.51
N LEU A 372 -10.01 -21.00 -7.38
CA LEU A 372 -11.41 -20.80 -7.02
C LEU A 372 -12.28 -21.79 -7.79
N ALA A 373 -13.22 -22.43 -7.10
CA ALA A 373 -14.19 -23.32 -7.72
C ALA A 373 -14.95 -22.62 -8.86
N GLY A 374 -15.13 -23.31 -9.99
CA GLY A 374 -15.79 -22.75 -11.18
C GLY A 374 -14.92 -21.82 -12.04
N ARG A 375 -13.67 -21.54 -11.66
CA ARG A 375 -12.69 -20.83 -12.49
C ARG A 375 -11.57 -21.77 -12.93
N GLN A 376 -10.93 -21.41 -14.06
CA GLN A 376 -9.81 -22.16 -14.65
C GLN A 376 -8.43 -21.63 -14.20
N GLU A 377 -8.40 -20.64 -13.31
CA GLU A 377 -7.15 -20.04 -12.84
C GLU A 377 -6.38 -21.00 -11.92
N ASP A 378 -5.10 -21.20 -12.24
CA ASP A 378 -4.19 -21.99 -11.41
C ASP A 378 -3.92 -21.28 -10.07
N ALA A 379 -3.84 -22.06 -9.00
CA ALA A 379 -3.50 -21.61 -7.66
C ALA A 379 -2.00 -21.35 -7.48
N PHE A 380 -1.14 -21.96 -8.30
CA PHE A 380 0.31 -21.81 -8.23
C PHE A 380 0.73 -20.34 -8.11
N GLY A 381 1.63 -20.06 -7.18
CA GLY A 381 2.17 -18.72 -6.95
C GLY A 381 1.22 -17.77 -6.21
N ARG A 382 -0.02 -18.18 -5.91
CA ARG A 382 -1.00 -17.39 -5.15
C ARG A 382 -1.01 -17.78 -3.68
N VAL A 383 -1.74 -17.01 -2.87
CA VAL A 383 -2.09 -17.41 -1.50
C VAL A 383 -2.79 -18.77 -1.49
N VAL A 384 -2.72 -19.51 -0.39
CA VAL A 384 -3.46 -20.78 -0.28
C VAL A 384 -4.96 -20.51 -0.33
N SER A 385 -5.66 -21.31 -1.14
CA SER A 385 -7.12 -21.32 -1.24
C SER A 385 -7.68 -22.62 -0.68
N VAL A 386 -8.82 -22.53 0.01
CA VAL A 386 -9.59 -23.68 0.50
C VAL A 386 -10.04 -24.56 -0.67
N ASP A 387 -10.35 -23.98 -1.83
CA ASP A 387 -10.72 -24.74 -3.03
C ASP A 387 -9.54 -25.51 -3.62
N ALA A 388 -8.32 -24.95 -3.51
CA ALA A 388 -7.09 -25.61 -3.94
C ALA A 388 -6.64 -26.69 -2.95
N ARG A 389 -7.00 -26.55 -1.66
CA ARG A 389 -6.60 -27.42 -0.55
C ARG A 389 -7.77 -27.67 0.42
N PRO A 390 -8.79 -28.47 0.06
CA PRO A 390 -10.01 -28.62 0.86
C PRO A 390 -9.80 -29.39 2.18
N THR A 391 -8.61 -29.95 2.39
CA THR A 391 -8.26 -30.75 3.59
C THR A 391 -7.29 -30.03 4.52
N VAL A 392 -6.95 -28.76 4.25
CA VAL A 392 -6.04 -27.95 5.09
C VAL A 392 -6.83 -27.07 6.04
#